data_AF-A0A2I1HQ77-F1
#
_entry.id   AF-A0A2I1HQ77-F1
#
_cell.length_a   1.000
_cell.length_b   1.000
_cell.length_c   1.000
_cell.angle_alpha   90.00
_cell.angle_beta   90.00
_cell.angle_gamma   90.00
#
_symmetry.space_group_name_H-M   'P 1'
#
loop_
_entity.id
_entity.type
_entity.pdbx_description
1 polymer ?
#
loop_
_entity_poly.entity_id
_entity_poly.type
_entity_poly.pdbx_seq_one_letter_code
_entity_poly.pdbx_strand_id
1 'polypeptide(L)'
;MPQIRTLKDLDNGNKLGDTPANYYPPSRTDLEEQLSCAKKDREVAIYWGNRENKRIQDDLDKSKNENEKLSDRVHQLGEEIRQLHLDKNKLMLQITRKDISLADAESKFSIKLEEMQAFQSKTKEEIQALQSRVKELEQDASLAQDEISEIVSLKHKLELKNVELTTENIGLSLAKDDLEDLLTEKKDELQKVRLLAEIK
;
A
#
# COMPACT_ATOMS: atom_id res chain seq x y z
N MET A 1 86.93 -29.52 67.00
CA MET A 1 87.80 -30.69 67.21
C MET A 1 86.91 -31.91 67.37
N PRO A 2 87.11 -33.02 66.63
CA PRO A 2 86.43 -34.28 66.93
C PRO A 2 87.20 -35.06 68.00
N GLN A 3 86.47 -35.65 68.94
CA GLN A 3 87.02 -36.53 69.98
C GLN A 3 87.59 -37.82 69.35
N ILE A 4 88.84 -38.14 69.68
CA ILE A 4 89.47 -39.42 69.35
C ILE A 4 88.97 -40.47 70.34
N ARG A 5 88.17 -41.43 69.87
CA ARG A 5 87.74 -42.59 70.66
C ARG A 5 88.90 -43.58 70.79
N THR A 6 89.13 -44.11 71.99
CA THR A 6 90.25 -45.04 72.25
C THR A 6 89.74 -46.47 72.29
N LEU A 7 90.64 -47.44 72.06
CA LEU A 7 90.36 -48.88 72.02
C LEU A 7 89.64 -49.45 73.26
N LYS A 8 89.50 -48.68 74.34
CA LYS A 8 88.74 -49.03 75.55
C LYS A 8 87.24 -48.74 75.45
N ASP A 9 86.79 -48.02 74.42
CA ASP A 9 85.37 -47.65 74.22
C ASP A 9 84.56 -48.77 73.51
N LEU A 10 85.17 -49.92 73.24
CA LEU A 10 84.55 -51.07 72.55
C LEU A 10 84.13 -52.21 73.49
N ASP A 11 84.31 -52.08 74.81
CA ASP A 11 84.11 -53.19 75.76
C ASP A 11 82.75 -53.17 76.48
N ASN A 12 81.70 -52.72 75.79
CA ASN A 12 80.33 -53.00 76.23
C ASN A 12 79.59 -53.72 75.10
N GLY A 13 79.26 -54.97 75.41
CA GLY A 13 78.71 -55.95 74.50
C GLY A 13 77.54 -55.42 73.70
N ASN A 14 77.67 -55.56 72.37
CA ASN A 14 76.66 -56.01 71.41
C ASN A 14 77.42 -56.15 70.09
N LYS A 15 78.13 -57.26 69.95
CA LYS A 15 78.80 -57.63 68.70
C LYS A 15 77.72 -57.88 67.66
N LEU A 16 77.84 -57.15 66.56
CA LEU A 16 77.28 -57.48 65.24
C LEU A 16 75.76 -57.30 65.17
N GLY A 17 75.34 -56.50 64.19
CA GLY A 17 73.93 -56.35 63.84
C GLY A 17 73.27 -57.71 63.64
N ASP A 18 71.96 -57.73 63.85
CA ASP A 18 71.14 -58.92 63.67
C ASP A 18 71.58 -59.69 62.42
N THR A 19 71.89 -60.97 62.63
CA THR A 19 72.23 -61.91 61.57
C THR A 19 71.26 -61.69 60.41
N PRO A 20 71.70 -61.56 59.14
CA PRO A 20 70.78 -61.57 58.02
C PRO A 20 69.94 -62.83 58.21
N ALA A 21 68.62 -62.68 58.33
CA ALA A 21 67.74 -63.83 58.45
C ALA A 21 68.20 -64.86 57.42
N ASN A 22 68.57 -66.06 57.91
CA ASN A 22 69.17 -67.12 57.12
C ASN A 22 68.09 -67.67 56.19
N TYR A 23 67.74 -66.90 55.15
CA TYR A 23 66.84 -67.33 54.11
C TYR A 23 67.59 -68.37 53.30
N TYR A 24 67.32 -69.63 53.60
CA TYR A 24 67.63 -70.71 52.67
C TYR A 24 67.02 -70.35 51.31
N PRO A 25 67.75 -70.53 50.20
CA PRO A 25 67.18 -70.38 48.87
C PRO A 25 65.90 -71.23 48.78
N PRO A 26 64.83 -70.75 48.11
CA PRO A 26 63.60 -71.50 47.94
C PRO A 26 63.90 -72.94 47.49
N SER A 27 63.24 -73.91 48.11
CA SER A 27 63.43 -75.30 47.72
C SER A 27 62.92 -75.50 46.29
N ARG A 28 63.40 -76.56 45.63
CA ARG A 28 62.90 -76.92 44.29
C ARG A 28 61.37 -77.03 44.27
N THR A 29 60.78 -77.58 45.31
CA THR A 29 59.33 -77.68 45.47
C THR A 29 58.67 -76.31 45.57
N ASP A 30 59.25 -75.37 46.34
CA ASP A 30 58.73 -73.99 46.45
C ASP A 30 58.78 -73.25 45.11
N LEU A 31 59.85 -73.45 44.33
CA LEU A 31 59.98 -72.87 42.98
C LEU A 31 58.98 -73.47 41.99
N GLU A 32 58.75 -74.79 42.04
CA GLU A 32 57.76 -75.47 41.20
C GLU A 32 56.33 -75.02 41.54
N GLU A 33 56.01 -74.83 42.83
CA GLU A 33 54.72 -74.33 43.29
C GLU A 33 54.51 -72.85 42.92
N GLN A 34 55.53 -71.99 43.12
CA GLN A 34 55.49 -70.59 42.65
C GLN A 34 55.28 -70.51 41.14
N LEU A 35 55.97 -71.34 40.37
CA LEU A 35 55.80 -71.40 38.91
C LEU A 35 54.39 -71.87 38.53
N SER A 36 53.82 -72.83 39.28
CA SER A 36 52.44 -73.30 39.09
C SER A 36 51.41 -72.21 39.37
N CYS A 37 51.57 -71.46 40.47
CA CYS A 37 50.74 -70.30 40.80
C CYS A 37 50.84 -69.20 39.75
N ALA A 38 52.06 -68.81 39.36
CA ALA A 38 52.27 -67.78 38.34
C ALA A 38 51.68 -68.15 36.96
N LYS A 39 51.71 -69.45 36.59
CA LYS A 39 51.07 -69.94 35.36
C LYS A 39 49.55 -69.79 35.43
N LYS A 40 48.93 -70.16 36.56
CA LYS A 40 47.47 -70.00 36.77
C LYS A 40 47.07 -68.53 36.76
N ASP A 41 47.81 -67.66 37.45
CA ASP A 41 47.55 -66.22 37.47
C ASP A 41 47.64 -65.61 36.06
N ARG A 42 48.63 -66.04 35.27
CA ARG A 42 48.76 -65.65 33.87
C ARG A 42 47.53 -66.08 33.05
N GLU A 43 47.06 -67.31 33.18
CA GLU A 43 45.87 -67.81 32.47
C GLU A 43 44.62 -67.02 32.86
N VAL A 44 44.44 -66.75 34.15
CA VAL A 44 43.32 -65.95 34.67
C VAL A 44 43.38 -64.51 34.15
N ALA A 45 44.56 -63.87 34.16
CA ALA A 45 44.75 -62.53 33.61
C ALA A 45 44.43 -62.46 32.11
N ILE A 46 44.86 -63.45 31.34
CA ILE A 46 44.53 -63.56 29.90
C ILE A 46 43.01 -63.71 29.71
N TYR A 47 42.37 -64.58 30.49
CA TYR A 47 40.91 -64.78 30.41
C TYR A 47 40.14 -63.49 30.66
N TRP A 48 40.46 -62.77 31.74
CA TRP A 48 39.82 -61.49 32.06
C TRP A 48 40.13 -60.41 31.02
N GLY A 49 41.37 -60.33 30.56
CA GLY A 49 41.75 -59.40 29.49
C GLY A 49 40.97 -59.64 28.19
N ASN A 50 40.82 -60.90 27.79
CA ASN A 50 40.03 -61.25 26.60
C ASN A 50 38.54 -60.94 26.77
N ARG A 51 37.99 -61.19 27.96
CA ARG A 51 36.58 -60.86 28.28
C ARG A 51 36.33 -59.36 28.17
N GLU A 52 37.23 -58.55 28.72
CA GLU A 52 37.09 -57.09 28.70
C GLU A 52 37.31 -56.52 27.29
N ASN A 53 38.30 -57.02 26.55
CA ASN A 53 38.50 -56.65 25.14
C ASN A 53 37.24 -56.91 24.31
N LYS A 54 36.54 -58.03 24.53
CA LYS A 54 35.30 -58.33 23.83
C LYS A 54 34.21 -57.30 24.14
N ARG A 55 34.04 -56.93 25.41
CA ARG A 55 33.05 -55.91 25.81
C ARG A 55 33.35 -54.55 25.18
N ILE A 56 34.61 -54.12 25.25
CA ILE A 56 35.05 -52.86 24.64
C ILE A 56 34.80 -52.88 23.12
N GLN A 57 35.04 -54.01 22.46
CA GLN A 57 34.76 -54.17 21.03
C GLN A 57 33.27 -54.06 20.71
N ASP A 58 32.41 -54.74 21.48
CA ASP A 58 30.96 -54.69 21.30
C ASP A 58 30.42 -53.26 21.50
N ASP A 59 30.92 -52.53 22.50
CA ASP A 59 30.56 -51.13 22.77
C ASP A 59 31.05 -50.19 21.67
N LEU A 60 32.27 -50.41 21.15
CA LEU A 60 32.82 -49.64 20.04
C LEU A 60 31.98 -49.81 18.77
N ASP A 61 31.58 -51.04 18.45
CA ASP A 61 30.79 -51.32 17.25
C ASP A 61 29.36 -50.76 17.39
N LYS A 62 28.78 -50.79 18.59
CA LYS A 62 27.52 -50.11 18.88
C LYS A 62 27.63 -48.59 18.68
N SER A 63 28.66 -47.97 19.25
CA SER A 63 28.88 -46.52 19.14
C SER A 63 29.13 -46.08 17.69
N LYS A 64 29.87 -46.86 16.90
CA LYS A 64 30.07 -46.61 15.46
C LYS A 64 28.75 -46.58 14.70
N ASN A 65 27.88 -47.57 14.92
CA ASN A 65 26.57 -47.63 14.27
C ASN A 65 25.66 -46.46 14.67
N GLU A 66 25.70 -46.02 15.93
CA GLU A 66 24.98 -44.83 16.37
C GLU A 66 25.54 -43.55 15.71
N ASN A 67 26.86 -43.44 15.59
CA ASN A 67 27.51 -42.30 14.94
C ASN A 67 27.21 -42.23 13.44
N GLU A 68 27.14 -43.38 12.75
CA GLU A 68 26.72 -43.46 11.35
C GLU A 68 25.28 -42.94 11.17
N LYS A 69 24.34 -43.40 12.01
CA LYS A 69 22.95 -42.90 12.00
C LYS A 69 22.86 -41.41 12.27
N LEU A 70 23.68 -40.89 13.19
CA LEU A 70 23.74 -39.45 13.45
C LEU A 70 24.30 -38.69 12.24
N SER A 71 25.33 -39.21 11.60
CA SER A 71 25.91 -38.63 10.38
C SER A 71 24.87 -38.53 9.27
N ASP A 72 24.12 -39.60 9.02
CA ASP A 72 23.05 -39.61 8.01
C ASP A 72 21.97 -38.56 8.32
N ARG A 73 21.58 -38.45 9.59
CA ARG A 73 20.56 -37.48 10.02
C ARG A 73 21.06 -36.04 9.90
N VAL A 74 22.33 -35.79 10.22
CA VAL A 74 22.97 -34.47 10.02
C VAL A 74 23.02 -34.11 8.54
N HIS A 75 23.31 -35.08 7.67
CA HIS A 75 23.30 -34.85 6.23
C HIS A 75 21.90 -34.50 5.71
N GLN A 76 20.88 -35.27 6.12
CA GLN A 76 19.48 -35.00 5.77
C GLN A 76 19.02 -33.61 6.23
N LEU A 77 19.29 -33.25 7.48
CA LEU A 77 18.99 -31.91 8.00
C LEU A 77 19.72 -30.81 7.22
N GLY A 78 20.94 -31.08 6.77
CA GLY A 78 21.70 -30.17 5.91
C GLY A 78 21.00 -29.90 4.57
N GLU A 79 20.41 -30.93 3.95
CA GLU A 79 19.61 -30.76 2.73
C GLU A 79 18.30 -30.00 2.97
N GLU A 80 17.59 -30.31 4.05
CA GLU A 80 16.37 -29.60 4.43
C GLU A 80 16.63 -28.10 4.66
N ILE A 81 17.72 -27.76 5.35
CA ILE A 81 18.13 -26.36 5.56
C ILE A 81 18.43 -25.67 4.22
N ARG A 82 19.09 -26.36 3.27
CA ARG A 82 19.32 -25.80 1.93
C ARG A 82 18.01 -25.53 1.19
N GLN A 83 17.10 -26.48 1.22
CA GLN A 83 15.80 -26.36 0.56
C GLN A 83 14.98 -25.22 1.16
N LEU A 84 14.91 -25.12 2.49
CA LEU A 84 14.24 -24.02 3.18
C LEU A 84 14.83 -22.64 2.82
N HIS A 85 16.14 -22.54 2.64
CA HIS A 85 16.77 -21.30 2.17
C HIS A 85 16.35 -20.93 0.74
N LEU A 86 16.25 -21.91 -0.16
CA LEU A 86 15.77 -21.68 -1.53
C LEU A 86 14.31 -21.21 -1.54
N ASP A 87 13.46 -21.88 -0.76
CA ASP A 87 12.04 -21.53 -0.67
C ASP A 87 11.84 -20.15 -0.03
N LYS A 88 12.60 -19.83 1.02
CA LYS A 88 12.63 -18.49 1.62
C LYS A 88 12.97 -17.42 0.58
N ASN A 89 14.03 -17.62 -0.21
CA ASN A 89 14.43 -16.65 -1.22
C ASN A 89 13.38 -16.50 -2.32
N LYS A 90 12.78 -17.62 -2.75
CA LYS A 90 11.68 -17.61 -3.74
C LYS A 90 10.47 -16.84 -3.23
N LEU A 91 10.07 -17.06 -1.99
CA LEU A 91 8.96 -16.34 -1.36
C LEU A 91 9.26 -14.86 -1.20
N MET A 92 10.48 -14.51 -0.79
CA MET A 92 10.94 -13.12 -0.69
C MET A 92 10.82 -12.40 -2.03
N LEU A 93 11.28 -13.01 -3.13
CA LEU A 93 11.13 -12.45 -4.47
C LEU A 93 9.66 -12.27 -4.88
N GLN A 94 8.78 -13.20 -4.50
CA GLN A 94 7.35 -13.06 -4.78
C GLN A 94 6.71 -11.93 -3.97
N ILE A 95 7.09 -11.74 -2.71
CA ILE A 95 6.63 -10.66 -1.86
C ILE A 95 7.05 -9.32 -2.48
N THR A 96 8.33 -9.13 -2.78
CA THR A 96 8.81 -7.88 -3.39
C THR A 96 8.10 -7.56 -4.70
N ARG A 97 7.84 -8.56 -5.56
CA ARG A 97 7.07 -8.35 -6.80
C ARG A 97 5.63 -7.91 -6.53
N LYS A 98 4.98 -8.51 -5.53
CA LYS A 98 3.60 -8.14 -5.15
C LYS A 98 3.56 -6.74 -4.54
N ASP A 99 4.53 -6.38 -3.70
CA ASP A 99 4.62 -5.04 -3.10
C ASP A 99 4.78 -3.96 -4.17
N ILE A 100 5.66 -4.20 -5.15
CA ILE A 100 5.82 -3.29 -6.30
C ILE A 100 4.50 -3.19 -7.10
N SER A 101 3.85 -4.32 -7.37
CA SER A 101 2.59 -4.33 -8.14
C SER A 101 1.46 -3.62 -7.39
N LEU A 102 1.43 -3.76 -6.06
CA LEU A 102 0.46 -3.08 -5.20
C LEU A 102 0.69 -1.57 -5.21
N ALA A 103 1.94 -1.12 -5.02
CA ALA A 103 2.28 0.30 -5.06
C ALA A 103 1.96 0.95 -6.42
N ASP A 104 2.19 0.24 -7.53
CA ASP A 104 1.81 0.70 -8.87
C ASP A 104 0.28 0.84 -9.02
N ALA A 105 -0.48 -0.13 -8.52
CA ALA A 105 -1.94 -0.06 -8.54
C ALA A 105 -2.47 1.09 -7.66
N GLU A 106 -1.96 1.25 -6.45
CA GLU A 106 -2.30 2.34 -5.54
C GLU A 106 -2.02 3.71 -6.16
N SER A 107 -0.86 3.88 -6.80
CA SER A 107 -0.50 5.10 -7.53
C SER A 107 -1.49 5.40 -8.66
N LYS A 108 -1.83 4.40 -9.48
CA LYS A 108 -2.82 4.55 -10.56
C LYS A 108 -4.21 4.93 -10.03
N PHE A 109 -4.63 4.35 -8.91
CA PHE A 109 -5.89 4.73 -8.27
C PHE A 109 -5.86 6.15 -7.71
N SER A 110 -4.74 6.56 -7.10
CA SER A 110 -4.56 7.92 -6.59
C SER A 110 -4.68 8.96 -7.70
N ILE A 111 -3.99 8.76 -8.82
CA ILE A 111 -4.06 9.67 -9.98
C ILE A 111 -5.50 9.75 -10.51
N LYS A 112 -6.17 8.61 -10.70
CA LYS A 112 -7.57 8.59 -11.15
C LYS A 112 -8.52 9.30 -10.18
N LEU A 113 -8.27 9.19 -8.88
CA LEU A 113 -9.07 9.87 -7.86
C LEU A 113 -8.91 11.39 -7.96
N GLU A 114 -7.68 11.88 -8.13
CA GLU A 114 -7.38 13.30 -8.33
C GLU A 114 -8.04 13.83 -9.62
N GLU A 115 -7.92 13.11 -10.73
CA GLU A 115 -8.58 13.45 -12.00
C GLU A 115 -10.11 13.56 -11.83
N MET A 116 -10.72 12.63 -11.10
CA MET A 116 -12.16 12.62 -10.85
C MET A 116 -12.59 13.82 -9.98
N GLN A 117 -11.80 14.16 -8.95
CA GLN A 117 -12.07 15.33 -8.12
C GLN A 117 -11.91 16.65 -8.89
N ALA A 118 -10.91 16.75 -9.77
CA ALA A 118 -10.72 17.90 -10.64
C ALA A 118 -11.90 18.07 -11.60
N PHE A 119 -12.35 16.97 -12.23
CA PHE A 119 -13.52 16.98 -13.10
C PHE A 119 -14.80 17.36 -12.35
N GLN A 120 -14.99 16.84 -11.13
CA GLN A 120 -16.13 17.18 -10.28
C GLN A 120 -16.14 18.67 -9.89
N SER A 121 -14.98 19.23 -9.56
CA SER A 121 -14.85 20.66 -9.23
C SER A 121 -15.19 21.53 -10.43
N LYS A 122 -14.64 21.20 -11.60
CA LYS A 122 -14.91 21.90 -12.85
C LYS A 122 -16.40 21.87 -13.24
N THR A 123 -17.02 20.69 -13.18
CA THR A 123 -18.46 20.55 -13.50
C THR A 123 -19.34 21.32 -12.51
N LYS A 124 -18.97 21.38 -11.23
CA LYS A 124 -19.68 22.20 -10.23
C LYS A 124 -19.58 23.70 -10.55
N GLU A 125 -18.40 24.19 -10.93
CA GLU A 125 -18.19 25.58 -11.35
C GLU A 125 -18.99 25.93 -12.61
N GLU A 126 -18.98 25.05 -13.62
CA GLU A 126 -19.77 25.23 -14.85
C GLU A 126 -21.29 25.26 -14.57
N ILE A 127 -21.79 24.36 -13.71
CA ILE A 127 -23.21 24.37 -13.31
C ILE A 127 -23.56 25.69 -12.61
N GLN A 128 -22.70 26.19 -11.73
CA GLN A 128 -22.94 27.46 -11.03
C GLN A 128 -22.93 28.65 -12.00
N ALA A 129 -22.00 28.67 -12.97
CA ALA A 129 -21.96 29.69 -14.00
C ALA A 129 -23.22 29.68 -14.88
N LEU A 130 -23.68 28.49 -15.30
CA LEU A 130 -24.91 28.33 -16.06
C LEU A 130 -26.15 28.76 -15.27
N GLN A 131 -26.23 28.42 -13.98
CA GLN A 131 -27.33 28.85 -13.11
C GLN A 131 -27.40 30.38 -12.98
N SER A 132 -26.25 31.05 -12.85
CA SER A 132 -26.20 32.52 -12.85
C SER A 132 -26.65 33.11 -14.18
N ARG A 133 -26.19 32.52 -15.30
CA ARG A 133 -26.58 32.98 -16.64
C ARG A 133 -28.07 32.82 -16.92
N VAL A 134 -28.68 31.72 -16.44
CA VAL A 134 -30.14 31.51 -16.55
C VAL A 134 -30.89 32.59 -15.79
N LYS A 135 -30.46 32.94 -14.57
CA LYS A 135 -31.11 34.02 -13.79
C LYS A 135 -31.03 35.38 -14.47
N GLU A 136 -29.90 35.73 -15.08
CA GLU A 136 -29.77 36.95 -15.87
C GLU A 136 -30.74 36.95 -17.06
N LEU A 137 -30.78 35.85 -17.81
CA LEU A 137 -31.68 35.72 -18.96
C LEU A 137 -33.17 35.76 -18.56
N GLU A 138 -33.53 35.20 -17.41
CA GLU A 138 -34.89 35.32 -16.85
C GLU A 138 -35.27 36.77 -16.54
N GLN A 139 -34.32 37.55 -16.00
CA GLN A 139 -34.53 38.99 -15.75
C GLN A 139 -34.64 39.77 -17.05
N ASP A 140 -33.74 39.54 -18.00
CA ASP A 140 -33.75 40.19 -19.32
C ASP A 140 -35.06 39.88 -20.07
N ALA A 141 -35.54 38.64 -20.00
CA ALA A 141 -36.79 38.22 -20.62
C ALA A 141 -38.02 38.91 -19.98
N SER A 142 -38.03 39.08 -18.65
CA SER A 142 -39.08 39.82 -17.95
C SER A 142 -39.12 41.28 -18.38
N LEU A 143 -37.96 41.94 -18.46
CA LEU A 143 -37.86 43.33 -18.91
C LEU A 143 -38.32 43.49 -20.36
N ALA A 144 -37.87 42.61 -21.25
CA ALA A 144 -38.31 42.63 -22.65
C ALA A 144 -39.82 42.40 -22.78
N GLN A 145 -40.42 41.56 -21.92
CA GLN A 145 -41.87 41.35 -21.90
C GLN A 145 -42.64 42.61 -21.47
N ASP A 146 -42.12 43.34 -20.49
CA ASP A 146 -42.70 44.63 -20.04
C ASP A 146 -42.62 45.68 -21.17
N GLU A 147 -41.45 45.81 -21.82
CA GLU A 147 -41.26 46.72 -22.96
C GLU A 147 -42.18 46.39 -24.15
N ILE A 148 -42.33 45.11 -24.49
CA ILE A 148 -43.26 44.67 -25.54
C ILE A 148 -44.70 45.05 -25.17
N SER A 149 -45.09 44.87 -23.91
CA SER A 149 -46.44 45.23 -23.43
C SER A 149 -46.70 46.73 -23.57
N GLU A 150 -45.69 47.56 -23.27
CA GLU A 150 -45.77 49.01 -23.46
C GLU A 150 -45.88 49.40 -24.93
N ILE A 151 -45.06 48.82 -25.82
CA ILE A 151 -45.10 49.06 -27.26
C ILE A 151 -46.46 48.68 -27.85
N VAL A 152 -47.03 47.53 -27.46
CA VAL A 152 -48.36 47.10 -27.93
C VAL A 152 -49.45 48.09 -27.50
N SER A 153 -49.39 48.58 -26.26
CA SER A 153 -50.32 49.60 -25.75
C SER A 153 -50.21 50.93 -26.54
N LEU A 154 -48.99 51.40 -26.79
CA LEU A 154 -48.73 52.60 -27.58
C LEU A 154 -49.21 52.44 -29.02
N LYS A 155 -48.97 51.28 -29.64
CA LYS A 155 -49.44 50.97 -30.99
C LYS A 155 -50.96 51.06 -31.09
N HIS A 156 -51.69 50.45 -30.15
CA HIS A 156 -53.16 50.52 -30.13
C HIS A 156 -53.67 51.96 -29.98
N LYS A 157 -53.05 52.77 -29.12
CA LYS A 157 -53.39 54.20 -28.98
C LYS A 157 -53.15 54.98 -30.27
N LEU A 158 -52.05 54.69 -30.97
CA LEU A 158 -51.71 55.34 -32.24
C LEU A 158 -52.70 54.94 -33.34
N GLU A 159 -53.07 53.66 -33.43
CA GLU A 159 -54.09 53.18 -34.37
C GLU A 159 -55.44 53.87 -34.15
N LEU A 160 -55.90 53.99 -32.90
CA LEU A 160 -57.12 54.73 -32.55
C LEU A 160 -57.07 56.19 -33.01
N LYS A 161 -55.97 56.89 -32.70
CA LYS A 161 -55.78 58.30 -33.08
C LYS A 161 -55.73 58.48 -34.60
N ASN A 162 -55.15 57.52 -35.31
CA ASN A 162 -55.09 57.54 -36.76
C ASN A 162 -56.49 57.39 -37.38
N VAL A 163 -57.31 56.47 -36.85
CA VAL A 163 -58.73 56.33 -37.26
C VAL A 163 -59.48 57.64 -37.00
N GLU A 164 -59.33 58.23 -35.82
CA GLU A 164 -59.98 59.50 -35.45
C GLU A 164 -59.62 60.64 -36.45
N LEU A 165 -58.34 60.81 -36.77
CA LEU A 165 -57.89 61.78 -37.77
C LEU A 165 -58.43 61.48 -39.18
N THR A 166 -58.48 60.21 -39.59
CA THR A 166 -59.07 59.87 -40.89
C THR A 166 -60.56 60.21 -40.96
N THR A 167 -61.31 59.99 -39.88
CA THR A 167 -62.73 60.37 -39.83
C THR A 167 -62.93 61.88 -39.84
N GLU A 168 -62.08 62.64 -39.13
CA GLU A 168 -62.10 64.10 -39.14
C GLU A 168 -61.78 64.66 -40.55
N ASN A 169 -60.75 64.12 -41.21
CA ASN A 169 -60.40 64.52 -42.58
C ASN A 169 -61.53 64.24 -43.59
N ILE A 170 -62.23 63.10 -43.47
CA ILE A 170 -63.41 62.82 -44.30
C ILE A 170 -64.50 63.87 -44.06
N GLY A 171 -64.78 64.19 -42.79
CA GLY A 171 -65.76 65.22 -42.42
C GLY A 171 -65.40 66.60 -42.97
N LEU A 172 -64.13 67.00 -42.89
CA LEU A 172 -63.63 68.26 -43.46
C LEU A 172 -63.71 68.27 -45.00
N SER A 173 -63.42 67.15 -45.67
CA SER A 173 -63.57 67.03 -47.12
C SER A 173 -65.01 67.24 -47.55
N LEU A 174 -65.97 66.59 -46.87
CA LEU A 174 -67.39 66.77 -47.14
C LEU A 174 -67.85 68.21 -46.90
N ALA A 175 -67.46 68.81 -45.77
CA ALA A 175 -67.79 70.20 -45.46
C ALA A 175 -67.18 71.19 -46.47
N LYS A 176 -66.00 70.87 -47.02
CA LYS A 176 -65.39 71.64 -48.10
C LYS A 176 -66.20 71.51 -49.39
N ASP A 177 -66.59 70.30 -49.77
CA ASP A 177 -67.40 70.05 -50.96
C ASP A 177 -68.75 70.79 -50.86
N ASP A 178 -69.42 70.73 -49.70
CA ASP A 178 -70.66 71.48 -49.43
C ASP A 178 -70.48 73.01 -49.59
N LEU A 179 -69.36 73.56 -49.10
CA LEU A 179 -69.03 74.99 -49.24
C LEU A 179 -68.72 75.38 -50.69
N GLU A 180 -68.07 74.49 -51.45
CA GLU A 180 -67.73 74.71 -52.86
C GLU A 180 -69.01 74.71 -53.71
N ASP A 181 -69.95 73.80 -53.44
CA ASP A 181 -71.30 73.81 -54.03
C ASP A 181 -72.04 75.12 -53.72
N LEU A 182 -72.08 75.55 -52.45
CA LEU A 182 -72.69 76.82 -52.03
C LEU A 182 -72.05 78.05 -52.70
N LEU A 183 -70.73 78.02 -52.89
CA LEU A 183 -69.99 79.07 -53.58
C LEU A 183 -70.38 79.15 -55.06
N THR A 184 -70.53 78.00 -55.74
CA THR A 184 -70.99 77.95 -57.13
C THR A 184 -72.41 78.50 -57.26
N GLU A 185 -73.32 78.13 -56.36
CA GLU A 185 -74.69 78.66 -56.33
C GLU A 185 -74.69 80.19 -56.14
N LYS A 186 -73.93 80.71 -55.17
CA LYS A 186 -73.84 82.17 -54.93
C LYS A 186 -73.20 82.92 -56.11
N LYS A 187 -72.23 82.32 -56.78
CA LYS A 187 -71.61 82.89 -57.98
C LYS A 187 -72.62 82.99 -59.13
N ASP A 188 -73.43 81.96 -59.34
CA ASP A 188 -74.50 81.95 -60.34
C ASP A 188 -75.59 82.99 -60.02
N GLU A 189 -75.99 83.12 -58.76
CA GLU A 189 -76.91 84.17 -58.30
C GLU A 189 -76.36 85.58 -58.56
N LEU A 190 -75.09 85.83 -58.22
CA LEU A 190 -74.44 87.12 -58.45
C LEU A 190 -74.40 87.46 -59.95
N GLN A 191 -74.12 86.47 -60.79
CA GLN A 191 -74.08 86.65 -62.24
C GLN A 191 -75.46 86.98 -62.81
N LYS A 192 -76.54 86.38 -62.29
CA LYS A 192 -77.93 86.78 -62.61
C LYS A 192 -78.23 88.22 -62.20
N VAL A 193 -77.84 88.64 -60.98
CA VAL A 193 -78.03 90.03 -60.52
C VAL A 193 -77.25 91.02 -61.39
N ARG A 194 -76.02 90.66 -61.80
CA ARG A 194 -75.17 91.49 -62.65
C ARG A 194 -75.77 91.70 -64.05
N LEU A 195 -76.29 90.63 -64.67
CA LEU A 195 -77.01 90.71 -65.94
C LEU A 195 -78.30 91.54 -65.85
N LEU A 196 -79.01 91.49 -64.70
CA LEU A 196 -80.19 92.32 -64.46
C LEU A 196 -79.86 93.81 -64.24
N ALA A 197 -78.66 94.11 -63.71
CA ALA A 197 -78.19 95.48 -63.51
C ALA A 197 -77.70 96.16 -64.81
N GLU A 198 -77.26 95.38 -65.81
CA GLU A 198 -76.81 95.89 -67.13
C GLU A 198 -77.97 96.12 -68.13
N ILE A 199 -79.22 95.78 -67.78
CA ILE A 199 -80.42 95.96 -68.63
C ILE A 199 -81.28 97.19 -68.18
N LYS A 200 -80.80 97.99 -67.23
CA LYS A 200 -81.38 99.28 -66.82
C LYS A 200 -80.50 100.45 -67.22
#